data_AF-A0A2X2BMI3-F1
#
_entry.id   AF-A0A2X2BMI3-F1
#
_cell.length_a   1.000
_cell.length_b   1.000
_cell.length_c   1.000
_cell.angle_alpha   90.00
_cell.angle_beta   90.00
_cell.angle_gamma   90.00
#
_symmetry.space_group_name_H-M   'P 1'
#
loop_
_entity.id
_entity.type
_entity.pdbx_description
1 polymer ?
#
loop_
_entity_poly.entity_id
_entity_poly.type
_entity_poly.pdbx_seq_one_letter_code
_entity_poly.pdbx_strand_id
1 'polypeptide(L)'
;MKLARRYAGKEVTVLDASELQRDGASTMVVTFSVPLDPDQKFDDVIRLVDTKKGKLEGAWELSDNLMELRFRHLPPSTELNLTIDAQIKGINERKLVEPFSQKFTTEEIFPSVGFTSKGSLLPLEATEGLPISALNVEQVDVNFFRVKDDRLTQFLTQWESRSNINYWESDDFSVTSGFGV
;
A
#
# COMPACT_ATOMS: atom_id res chain seq x y z
N MET A 1 -8.35 -33.89 -1.12
CA MET A 1 -9.02 -34.63 -0.03
C MET A 1 -8.40 -34.50 1.36
N LYS A 2 -7.07 -34.35 1.53
CA LYS A 2 -6.44 -34.25 2.87
C LYS A 2 -6.81 -32.96 3.63
N LEU A 3 -6.95 -31.83 2.91
CA LEU A 3 -7.28 -30.53 3.53
C LEU A 3 -8.71 -30.48 4.07
N ALA A 4 -9.72 -30.89 3.29
CA ALA A 4 -11.12 -30.90 3.74
C ALA A 4 -11.33 -31.75 5.01
N ARG A 5 -10.66 -32.92 5.13
CA ARG A 5 -10.71 -33.75 6.34
C ARG A 5 -10.15 -33.05 7.58
N ARG A 6 -9.13 -32.20 7.44
CA ARG A 6 -8.53 -31.44 8.55
C ARG A 6 -9.49 -30.37 9.10
N TYR A 7 -10.36 -29.85 8.27
CA TYR A 7 -11.35 -28.82 8.64
C TYR A 7 -12.77 -29.39 8.76
N ALA A 8 -12.91 -30.72 8.76
CA ALA A 8 -14.19 -31.38 8.95
C ALA A 8 -14.80 -30.96 10.30
N GLY A 9 -16.08 -30.59 10.29
CA GLY A 9 -16.80 -30.16 11.48
C GLY A 9 -16.50 -28.74 11.97
N LYS A 10 -15.48 -28.06 11.43
CA LYS A 10 -15.17 -26.67 11.81
C LYS A 10 -16.17 -25.69 11.19
N GLU A 11 -16.57 -24.70 11.98
CA GLU A 11 -17.40 -23.60 11.53
C GLU A 11 -16.62 -22.67 10.60
N VAL A 12 -17.30 -22.18 9.56
CA VAL A 12 -16.77 -21.15 8.67
C VAL A 12 -17.18 -19.80 9.27
N THR A 13 -16.20 -19.00 9.67
CA THR A 13 -16.38 -17.66 10.24
C THR A 13 -15.39 -16.70 9.60
N VAL A 14 -15.72 -15.40 9.63
CA VAL A 14 -14.77 -14.34 9.33
C VAL A 14 -13.90 -14.13 10.57
N LEU A 15 -12.59 -14.27 10.43
CA LEU A 15 -11.63 -14.02 11.50
C LEU A 15 -11.18 -12.57 11.52
N ASP A 16 -11.00 -11.97 10.34
CA ASP A 16 -10.56 -10.59 10.19
C ASP A 16 -11.02 -10.03 8.84
N ALA A 17 -11.25 -8.72 8.78
CA ALA A 17 -11.52 -7.99 7.56
C ALA A 17 -10.86 -6.61 7.67
N SER A 18 -9.71 -6.45 7.01
CA SER A 18 -8.85 -5.28 7.17
C SER A 18 -8.26 -4.83 5.85
N GLU A 19 -7.90 -3.55 5.80
CA GLU A 19 -7.11 -2.99 4.73
C GLU A 19 -5.63 -3.35 4.95
N LEU A 20 -5.00 -3.93 3.93
CA LEU A 20 -3.56 -4.10 3.86
C LEU A 20 -2.99 -3.14 2.81
N GLN A 21 -2.11 -2.25 3.26
CA GLN A 21 -1.39 -1.35 2.38
C GLN A 21 0.00 -1.89 2.07
N ARG A 22 0.36 -1.92 0.79
CA ARG A 22 1.69 -2.31 0.34
C ARG A 22 2.11 -1.50 -0.87
N ASP A 23 3.27 -0.86 -0.80
CA ASP A 23 3.85 -0.06 -1.89
C ASP A 23 2.87 1.01 -2.44
N GLY A 24 2.05 1.58 -1.55
CA GLY A 24 1.04 2.57 -1.90
C GLY A 24 -0.19 2.03 -2.64
N ALA A 25 -0.33 0.72 -2.76
CA ALA A 25 -1.56 0.07 -3.17
C ALA A 25 -2.29 -0.50 -1.95
N SER A 26 -3.56 -0.16 -1.81
CA SER A 26 -4.42 -0.67 -0.75
C SER A 26 -5.24 -1.87 -1.24
N THR A 27 -5.32 -2.90 -0.41
CA THR A 27 -6.04 -4.16 -0.70
C THR A 27 -6.93 -4.49 0.48
N MET A 28 -8.21 -4.78 0.23
CA MET A 28 -9.09 -5.37 1.26
C MET A 28 -8.71 -6.84 1.40
N VAL A 29 -8.45 -7.30 2.62
CA VAL A 29 -8.17 -8.70 2.94
C VAL A 29 -9.20 -9.20 3.94
N VAL A 30 -9.93 -10.23 3.56
CA VAL A 30 -10.88 -10.93 4.44
C VAL A 30 -10.33 -12.31 4.74
N THR A 31 -10.08 -12.60 6.02
CA THR A 31 -9.52 -13.87 6.50
C THR A 31 -10.61 -14.76 7.07
N PHE A 32 -10.64 -16.03 6.67
CA PHE A 32 -11.64 -17.01 7.08
C PHE A 32 -11.03 -18.12 7.97
N SER A 33 -11.86 -18.71 8.83
CA SER A 33 -11.45 -19.79 9.75
C SER A 33 -11.14 -21.12 9.06
N VAL A 34 -11.66 -21.31 7.84
CA VAL A 34 -11.58 -22.52 7.04
C VAL A 34 -11.24 -22.13 5.60
N PRO A 35 -10.40 -22.90 4.89
CA PRO A 35 -10.20 -22.73 3.45
C PRO A 35 -11.53 -22.72 2.67
N LEU A 36 -11.70 -21.74 1.79
CA LEU A 36 -12.89 -21.60 0.94
C LEU A 36 -12.86 -22.53 -0.26
N ASP A 37 -14.05 -22.90 -0.73
CA ASP A 37 -14.25 -23.65 -1.97
C ASP A 37 -13.85 -22.75 -3.17
N PRO A 38 -12.80 -23.05 -3.95
CA PRO A 38 -12.33 -22.18 -5.03
C PRO A 38 -13.28 -22.15 -6.24
N ASP A 39 -14.20 -23.12 -6.36
CA ASP A 39 -15.09 -23.24 -7.52
C ASP A 39 -16.34 -22.35 -7.41
N GLN A 40 -16.51 -21.63 -6.29
CA GLN A 40 -17.65 -20.73 -6.08
C GLN A 40 -17.42 -19.36 -6.71
N LYS A 41 -18.50 -18.69 -7.14
CA LYS A 41 -18.45 -17.33 -7.65
C LYS A 41 -18.49 -16.33 -6.49
N PHE A 42 -17.33 -15.81 -6.10
CA PHE A 42 -17.23 -14.90 -4.96
C PHE A 42 -18.03 -13.61 -5.15
N ASP A 43 -18.04 -13.02 -6.35
CA ASP A 43 -18.77 -11.78 -6.63
C ASP A 43 -20.29 -11.86 -6.37
N ASP A 44 -20.87 -13.07 -6.31
CA ASP A 44 -22.28 -13.29 -6.02
C ASP A 44 -22.58 -13.27 -4.50
N VAL A 45 -21.58 -13.51 -3.65
CA VAL A 45 -21.74 -13.71 -2.20
C VAL A 45 -20.94 -12.74 -1.34
N ILE A 46 -20.01 -11.98 -1.94
CA ILE A 46 -19.24 -10.93 -1.26
C ILE A 46 -19.29 -9.63 -2.07
N ARG A 47 -19.61 -8.54 -1.38
CA ARG A 47 -19.80 -7.22 -1.99
C ARG A 47 -18.98 -6.19 -1.24
N LEU A 48 -18.25 -5.36 -1.99
CA LEU A 48 -17.55 -4.19 -1.50
C LEU A 48 -18.05 -2.97 -2.26
N VAL A 49 -18.59 -1.99 -1.52
CA VAL A 49 -19.34 -0.87 -2.09
C VAL A 49 -18.83 0.43 -1.48
N ASP A 50 -18.50 1.40 -2.32
CA ASP A 50 -18.31 2.81 -1.93
C ASP A 50 -19.66 3.40 -1.55
N THR A 51 -19.75 3.97 -0.34
CA THR A 51 -21.03 4.48 0.20
C THR A 51 -21.62 5.63 -0.61
N LYS A 52 -20.81 6.30 -1.43
CA LYS A 52 -21.19 7.44 -2.28
C LYS A 52 -21.27 7.06 -3.76
N LYS A 53 -20.31 6.26 -4.27
CA LYS A 53 -20.18 5.94 -5.70
C LYS A 53 -20.76 4.58 -6.09
N GLY A 54 -21.07 3.72 -5.13
CA GLY A 54 -21.62 2.39 -5.39
C GLY A 54 -20.54 1.34 -5.62
N LYS A 55 -20.78 0.43 -6.58
CA LYS A 55 -19.92 -0.73 -6.82
C LYS A 55 -18.50 -0.29 -7.22
N LEU A 56 -17.48 -0.90 -6.63
CA LEU A 56 -16.09 -0.72 -7.03
C LEU A 56 -15.75 -1.55 -8.27
N GLU A 57 -14.84 -1.03 -9.09
CA GLU A 57 -14.21 -1.79 -10.17
C GLU A 57 -13.14 -2.72 -9.59
N GLY A 58 -13.12 -3.98 -10.03
CA GLY A 58 -12.20 -5.00 -9.54
C GLY A 58 -12.87 -6.36 -9.37
N ALA A 59 -12.09 -7.34 -8.93
CA ALA A 59 -12.55 -8.70 -8.69
C ALA A 59 -11.96 -9.24 -7.39
N TRP A 60 -12.66 -10.18 -6.77
CA TRP A 60 -12.15 -10.91 -5.62
C TRP A 60 -11.18 -12.01 -6.06
N GLU A 61 -10.00 -12.01 -5.43
CA GLU A 61 -8.97 -13.01 -5.62
C GLU A 61 -8.86 -13.88 -4.37
N LEU A 62 -8.94 -15.20 -4.54
CA LEU A 62 -8.67 -16.15 -3.47
C LEU A 62 -7.16 -16.39 -3.36
N SER A 63 -6.62 -16.33 -2.15
CA SER A 63 -5.22 -16.62 -1.86
C SER A 63 -4.85 -18.10 -2.09
N ASP A 64 -3.56 -18.38 -2.22
CA ASP A 64 -3.06 -19.76 -2.40
C ASP A 64 -3.37 -20.69 -1.21
N ASN A 65 -3.45 -20.13 0.01
CA ASN A 65 -3.86 -20.88 1.20
C ASN A 65 -5.38 -21.09 1.28
N LEU A 66 -6.14 -20.49 0.35
CA LEU A 66 -7.60 -20.49 0.23
C LEU A 66 -8.32 -19.89 1.45
N MET A 67 -7.62 -19.26 2.38
CA MET A 67 -8.19 -18.72 3.61
C MET A 67 -8.37 -17.21 3.58
N GLU A 68 -7.95 -16.54 2.50
CA GLU A 68 -8.04 -15.09 2.37
C GLU A 68 -8.67 -14.73 1.03
N LEU A 69 -9.67 -13.84 1.06
CA LEU A 69 -10.16 -13.15 -0.13
C LEU A 69 -9.58 -11.75 -0.19
N ARG A 70 -9.10 -11.36 -1.37
CA ARG A 70 -8.41 -10.09 -1.60
C ARG A 70 -9.11 -9.28 -2.69
N PHE A 71 -9.34 -8.01 -2.43
CA PHE A 71 -9.82 -7.04 -3.43
C PHE A 71 -8.81 -5.90 -3.53
N ARG A 72 -8.12 -5.81 -4.68
CA ARG A 72 -7.01 -4.88 -4.89
C ARG A 72 -7.47 -3.50 -5.34
N HIS A 73 -6.55 -2.55 -5.30
CA HIS A 73 -6.73 -1.19 -5.81
C HIS A 73 -7.89 -0.44 -5.15
N LEU A 74 -7.97 -0.54 -3.81
CA LEU A 74 -8.93 0.26 -3.08
C LEU A 74 -8.67 1.76 -3.29
N PRO A 75 -9.72 2.57 -3.49
CA PRO A 75 -9.56 4.01 -3.53
C PRO A 75 -9.14 4.54 -2.16
N PRO A 76 -8.21 5.50 -2.07
CA PRO A 76 -7.80 6.09 -0.78
C PRO A 76 -8.92 6.96 -0.18
N SER A 77 -8.87 7.19 1.13
CA SER A 77 -9.77 8.11 1.86
C SER A 77 -11.27 7.92 1.53
N THR A 78 -11.70 6.67 1.37
CA THR A 78 -13.02 6.30 0.88
C THR A 78 -13.76 5.45 1.89
N GLU A 79 -15.00 5.83 2.20
CA GLU A 79 -15.89 5.03 3.02
C GLU A 79 -16.44 3.85 2.22
N LEU A 80 -16.15 2.65 2.70
CA LEU A 80 -16.56 1.40 2.07
C LEU A 80 -17.45 0.57 3.02
N ASN A 81 -18.38 -0.18 2.42
CA ASN A 81 -19.17 -1.18 3.10
C ASN A 81 -18.89 -2.56 2.51
N LEU A 82 -18.33 -3.45 3.33
CA LEU A 82 -18.17 -4.86 3.05
C LEU A 82 -19.40 -5.62 3.51
N THR A 83 -19.92 -6.51 2.66
CA THR A 83 -21.00 -7.44 3.00
C THR A 83 -20.68 -8.83 2.48
N ILE A 84 -20.79 -9.84 3.34
CA ILE A 84 -20.54 -11.25 3.03
C ILE A 84 -21.79 -12.04 3.40
N ASP A 85 -22.38 -12.69 2.41
CA ASP A 85 -23.58 -13.47 2.58
C ASP A 85 -23.26 -14.81 3.25
N ALA A 86 -24.22 -15.33 4.01
CA ALA A 86 -24.10 -16.64 4.66
C ALA A 86 -23.99 -17.83 3.68
N GLN A 87 -23.99 -17.58 2.36
CA GLN A 87 -23.83 -18.61 1.34
C GLN A 87 -22.37 -18.95 1.02
N ILE A 88 -21.39 -18.17 1.52
CA ILE A 88 -19.98 -18.48 1.29
C ILE A 88 -19.66 -19.88 1.81
N LYS A 89 -18.96 -20.68 1.00
CA LYS A 89 -18.76 -22.10 1.25
C LYS A 89 -17.29 -22.42 1.52
N GLY A 90 -17.03 -23.19 2.57
CA GLY A 90 -15.73 -23.79 2.84
C GLY A 90 -15.51 -25.09 2.06
N ILE A 91 -14.25 -25.51 1.92
CA ILE A 91 -13.90 -26.84 1.35
C ILE A 91 -14.47 -28.03 2.16
N ASN A 92 -14.96 -27.76 3.36
CA ASN A 92 -15.59 -28.74 4.25
C ASN A 92 -17.12 -28.81 4.06
N GLU A 93 -17.63 -28.24 2.96
CA GLU A 93 -19.04 -28.20 2.57
C GLU A 93 -19.96 -27.40 3.51
N ARG A 94 -19.39 -26.80 4.56
CA ARG A 94 -20.12 -25.89 5.46
C ARG A 94 -20.13 -24.49 4.88
N LYS A 95 -21.12 -23.71 5.31
CA LYS A 95 -21.29 -22.32 4.94
C LYS A 95 -20.93 -21.39 6.10
N LEU A 96 -20.79 -20.08 5.83
CA LEU A 96 -20.64 -19.08 6.88
C LEU A 96 -21.74 -19.27 7.93
N VAL A 97 -21.37 -19.22 9.21
CA VAL A 97 -22.34 -19.37 10.30
C VAL A 97 -23.37 -18.23 10.28
N GLU A 98 -22.91 -17.00 10.05
CA GLU A 98 -23.73 -15.80 10.01
C GLU A 98 -23.24 -14.84 8.93
N PRO A 99 -24.12 -14.05 8.29
CA PRO A 99 -23.69 -13.02 7.36
C PRO A 99 -22.84 -11.98 8.09
N PHE A 100 -21.83 -11.45 7.40
CA PHE A 100 -20.90 -10.47 7.96
C PHE A 100 -21.03 -9.14 7.24
N SER A 101 -21.00 -8.03 7.97
CA SER A 101 -20.95 -6.70 7.38
C SER A 101 -20.06 -5.78 8.20
N GLN A 102 -19.22 -5.00 7.51
CA GLN A 102 -18.32 -4.04 8.15
C GLN A 102 -18.25 -2.78 7.29
N LYS A 103 -18.42 -1.63 7.94
CA LYS A 103 -18.08 -0.33 7.38
C LYS A 103 -16.68 0.06 7.83
N PHE A 104 -15.89 0.61 6.92
CA PHE A 104 -14.56 1.11 7.21
C PHE A 104 -14.22 2.25 6.25
N THR A 105 -13.22 3.06 6.61
CA THR A 105 -12.68 4.10 5.72
C THR A 105 -11.29 3.67 5.33
N THR A 106 -10.97 3.72 4.04
CA THR A 106 -9.62 3.41 3.58
C THR A 106 -8.65 4.50 3.99
N GLU A 107 -7.40 4.11 4.21
CA GLU A 107 -6.33 5.02 4.60
C GLU A 107 -6.09 6.10 3.54
N GLU A 108 -5.64 7.26 3.99
CA GLU A 108 -5.18 8.32 3.11
C GLU A 108 -3.77 7.98 2.59
N ILE A 109 -3.55 8.17 1.29
CA ILE A 109 -2.22 7.98 0.69
C ILE A 109 -1.65 9.34 0.37
N PHE A 110 -0.69 9.77 1.18
CA PHE A 110 0.01 11.04 0.95
C PHE A 110 0.99 10.91 -0.23
N PRO A 111 0.96 11.86 -1.19
CA PRO A 111 1.99 11.97 -2.20
C PRO A 111 3.37 12.09 -1.55
N SER A 112 4.34 11.30 -2.03
CA SER A 112 5.71 11.38 -1.54
C SER A 112 6.73 11.17 -2.64
N VAL A 113 7.84 11.89 -2.51
CA VAL A 113 8.99 11.81 -3.40
C VAL A 113 10.26 11.86 -2.58
N GLY A 114 11.24 11.03 -2.95
CA GLY A 114 12.56 11.05 -2.34
C GLY A 114 13.60 10.40 -3.23
N PHE A 115 14.86 10.79 -3.05
CA PHE A 115 15.97 10.08 -3.65
C PHE A 115 16.13 8.71 -2.98
N THR A 116 16.33 7.67 -3.78
CA THR A 116 16.50 6.29 -3.27
C THR A 116 17.78 6.15 -2.44
N SER A 117 18.71 7.12 -2.53
CA SER A 117 19.88 7.21 -1.67
C SER A 117 20.01 8.62 -1.09
N LYS A 118 20.52 8.72 0.15
CA LYS A 118 20.82 10.01 0.82
C LYS A 118 21.97 10.80 0.17
N GLY A 119 22.48 10.34 -0.97
CA GLY A 119 23.72 10.82 -1.59
C GLY A 119 24.84 9.79 -1.41
N SER A 120 25.40 9.35 -2.53
CA SER A 120 26.70 8.68 -2.59
C SER A 120 27.67 9.66 -3.25
N LEU A 121 28.96 9.61 -2.91
CA LEU A 121 29.99 10.27 -3.72
C LEU A 121 29.98 9.58 -5.08
N LEU A 122 29.24 10.16 -6.04
CA LEU A 122 29.10 9.58 -7.36
C LEU A 122 30.47 9.63 -8.04
N PRO A 123 31.03 8.48 -8.45
CA PRO A 123 32.21 8.47 -9.30
C PRO A 123 31.91 9.29 -10.56
N LEU A 124 32.88 10.07 -11.01
CA LEU A 124 32.79 10.97 -12.17
C LEU A 124 32.37 10.25 -13.48
N GLU A 125 32.41 8.92 -13.48
CA GLU A 125 32.12 8.03 -14.61
C GLU A 125 30.72 7.36 -14.51
N ALA A 126 29.86 7.76 -13.57
CA ALA A 126 28.50 7.23 -13.47
C ALA A 126 27.61 7.78 -14.61
N THR A 127 27.45 6.99 -15.67
CA THR A 127 26.48 7.23 -16.76
C THR A 127 25.02 6.98 -16.35
N GLU A 128 24.78 6.48 -15.13
CA GLU A 128 23.45 6.16 -14.62
C GLU A 128 22.92 7.35 -13.80
N GLY A 129 21.73 7.85 -14.16
CA GLY A 129 21.11 9.01 -13.52
C GLY A 129 20.79 8.82 -12.04
N LEU A 130 20.27 9.87 -11.40
CA LEU A 130 19.90 9.82 -9.98
C LEU A 130 18.59 9.03 -9.78
N PRO A 131 18.57 7.94 -8.98
CA PRO A 131 17.35 7.20 -8.73
C PRO A 131 16.41 7.98 -7.82
N ILE A 132 15.16 8.15 -8.27
CA ILE A 132 14.06 8.74 -7.52
C ILE A 132 12.99 7.69 -7.26
N SER A 133 12.42 7.71 -6.06
CA SER A 133 11.21 6.96 -5.70
C SER A 133 10.06 7.96 -5.58
N ALA A 134 8.96 7.70 -6.28
CA ALA A 134 7.77 8.53 -6.25
C ALA A 134 6.53 7.66 -5.97
N LEU A 135 5.64 8.16 -5.13
CA LEU A 135 4.33 7.57 -4.87
C LEU A 135 3.24 8.63 -5.07
N ASN A 136 2.34 8.39 -6.01
CA ASN A 136 1.22 9.29 -6.35
C ASN A 136 1.67 10.74 -6.64
N VAL A 137 2.80 10.91 -7.31
CA VAL A 137 3.31 12.22 -7.77
C VAL A 137 3.52 12.18 -9.28
N GLU A 138 2.93 13.12 -10.02
CA GLU A 138 3.04 13.17 -11.49
C GLU A 138 4.31 13.87 -11.97
N GLN A 139 4.76 14.91 -11.26
CA GLN A 139 5.94 15.70 -11.60
C GLN A 139 6.77 16.01 -10.34
N VAL A 140 8.09 16.07 -10.52
CA VAL A 140 9.05 16.39 -9.47
C VAL A 140 9.99 17.48 -10.00
N ASP A 141 10.10 18.58 -9.27
CA ASP A 141 11.10 19.61 -9.55
C ASP A 141 12.40 19.28 -8.79
N VAL A 142 13.50 19.17 -9.53
CA VAL A 142 14.82 18.80 -8.98
C VAL A 142 15.80 19.93 -9.19
N ASN A 143 16.36 20.45 -8.08
CA ASN A 143 17.39 21.48 -8.12
C ASN A 143 18.78 20.85 -8.02
N PHE A 144 19.64 21.15 -9.00
CA PHE A 144 21.03 20.73 -9.01
C PHE A 144 21.94 21.85 -8.55
N PHE A 145 22.75 21.59 -7.52
CA PHE A 145 23.71 22.54 -6.97
C PHE A 145 25.13 22.02 -7.14
N ARG A 146 26.04 22.91 -7.58
CA ARG A 146 27.48 22.64 -7.56
C ARG A 146 28.12 23.39 -6.41
N VAL A 147 28.77 22.67 -5.50
CA VAL A 147 29.57 23.26 -4.43
C VAL A 147 30.80 23.93 -5.05
N LYS A 148 31.12 25.16 -4.60
CA LYS A 148 32.31 25.88 -5.06
C LYS A 148 33.59 25.18 -4.57
N ASP A 149 34.61 25.14 -5.42
CA ASP A 149 35.85 24.40 -5.15
C ASP A 149 36.55 24.86 -3.85
N ASP A 150 36.51 26.17 -3.54
CA ASP A 150 37.08 26.78 -2.33
C ASP A 150 36.30 26.47 -1.04
N ARG A 151 35.08 25.93 -1.16
CA ARG A 151 34.18 25.58 -0.04
C ARG A 151 33.94 24.09 0.11
N LEU A 152 34.52 23.26 -0.76
CA LEU A 152 34.28 21.83 -0.81
C LEU A 152 34.63 21.12 0.50
N THR A 153 35.81 21.38 1.06
CA THR A 153 36.25 20.76 2.33
C THR A 153 35.31 21.10 3.48
N GLN A 154 34.90 22.37 3.58
CA GLN A 154 33.96 22.84 4.61
C GLN A 154 32.59 22.18 4.46
N PHE A 155 32.10 22.05 3.22
CA PHE A 155 30.83 21.40 2.91
C PHE A 155 30.85 19.91 3.28
N LEU A 156 31.91 19.17 2.92
CA LEU A 156 32.03 17.74 3.22
C LEU A 156 32.05 17.48 4.73
N THR A 157 32.77 18.28 5.52
CA THR A 157 32.77 18.16 6.99
C THR A 157 31.39 18.41 7.61
N GLN A 158 30.61 19.35 7.05
CA GLN A 158 29.24 19.61 7.50
C GLN A 158 28.24 18.56 7.01
N TRP A 159 28.47 17.96 5.85
CA TRP A 159 27.64 16.90 5.29
C TRP A 159 27.76 15.61 6.12
N GLU A 160 28.98 15.20 6.47
CA GLU A 160 29.22 14.04 7.33
C GLU A 160 28.55 14.22 8.70
N SER A 161 28.64 15.41 9.29
CA SER A 161 28.03 15.69 10.60
C SER A 161 26.49 15.73 10.58
N ARG A 162 25.88 16.13 9.45
CA ARG A 162 24.42 16.20 9.26
C ARG A 162 23.77 14.91 8.79
N SER A 163 24.54 13.95 8.27
CA SER A 163 24.02 12.63 7.86
C SER A 163 23.36 11.82 9.00
N ASN A 164 23.51 12.30 10.24
CA ASN A 164 22.93 11.74 11.47
C ASN A 164 21.76 12.54 12.08
N ILE A 165 21.23 13.58 11.41
CA ILE A 165 20.15 14.43 11.95
C ILE A 165 18.88 14.29 11.10
N ASN A 166 17.80 13.81 11.74
CA ASN A 166 16.46 13.73 11.16
C ASN A 166 15.88 15.14 10.92
N TYR A 167 15.22 15.27 9.78
CA TYR A 167 14.75 16.48 9.12
C TYR A 167 13.63 17.21 9.88
N TRP A 168 13.97 18.20 10.73
CA TRP A 168 13.06 19.28 11.16
C TRP A 168 13.87 20.50 11.62
N GLU A 169 14.49 21.22 10.69
CA GLU A 169 14.74 22.67 10.84
C GLU A 169 15.23 23.22 9.51
N SER A 170 14.36 23.92 8.77
CA SER A 170 14.79 24.75 7.64
C SER A 170 13.93 26.00 7.54
N ASP A 171 13.94 26.82 8.57
CA ASP A 171 13.67 28.25 8.46
C ASP A 171 14.95 28.99 8.83
N ASP A 172 15.93 28.97 7.93
CA ASP A 172 16.83 30.11 7.73
C ASP A 172 17.71 29.85 6.50
N PHE A 173 17.21 30.14 5.29
CA PHE A 173 18.05 30.59 4.17
C PHE A 173 17.15 31.28 3.13
N SER A 174 16.70 32.49 3.46
CA SER A 174 16.21 33.44 2.47
C SER A 174 17.38 34.27 1.94
N VAL A 175 17.88 34.00 0.72
CA VAL A 175 18.49 35.04 -0.14
C VAL A 175 18.30 34.70 -1.64
N THR A 176 17.40 35.47 -2.24
CA THR A 176 17.29 35.97 -3.64
C THR A 176 18.22 35.41 -4.73
N SER A 177 17.62 34.85 -5.79
CA SER A 177 17.45 35.44 -7.13
C SER A 177 17.11 34.32 -8.12
N GLY A 178 15.98 34.46 -8.80
CA GLY A 178 15.45 33.44 -9.69
C GLY A 178 16.18 33.39 -11.03
N PHE A 179 16.19 32.20 -11.62
CA PHE A 179 15.92 31.99 -13.04
C PHE A 179 15.25 30.62 -13.15
N GLY A 180 14.02 30.62 -13.67
CA GLY A 180 13.32 29.40 -14.01
C GLY A 180 13.84 28.79 -15.31
N VAL A 181 13.55 27.50 -15.47
CA VAL A 181 13.31 26.87 -16.76
C VAL A 181 11.88 26.35 -16.77
#